data_AF-A0A7C2CVC7-F1
#
_entry.id   AF-A0A7C2CVC7-F1
#
_cell.length_a   1.000
_cell.length_b   1.000
_cell.length_c   1.000
_cell.angle_alpha   90.00
_cell.angle_beta   90.00
_cell.angle_gamma   90.00
#
_symmetry.space_group_name_H-M   'P 1'
#
loop_
_entity.id
_entity.type
_entity.pdbx_description
1 polymer ?
#
loop_
_entity_poly.entity_id
_entity_poly.type
_entity_poly.pdbx_seq_one_letter_code
_entity_poly.pdbx_strand_id
1 'polypeptide(L)'
;IIIGHGSKLPHNRENLEKLADILRKRAIFKTVEIAFMVRNTPTIPDAIESLAKKGVSKIVLVPAFLAPGVHTTREIPELIAMKEKEPLLKGRGIELVYGEPLGADARIAEIIEEKALKALGQEVKEDNVLIDPYAITASNEIAKTSMCLIRQALGDFLENVPPSHVPIIERVVHATADPEFAKLLIISEKAVDAGIAAIKAGAKIVTDVKMVKAGINEARLKKFSAKILTYIDDKRAIKLANDESITRAAAAMRLAVKDGLDGAIVVIGNAPTAAFELADAVKQGLAKPALIIAVPVGYVGAAESKEAISKLPIPFVIVRGRKGGSTVAVAILNALLSLAEQEVKTKRD
;
A
#
# COMPACT_ATOMS: atom_id res chain seq x y z
N ILE A 1 -3.63 33.45 3.67
CA ILE A 1 -3.54 34.41 2.55
C ILE A 1 -2.40 33.97 1.65
N ILE A 2 -2.68 33.76 0.37
CA ILE A 2 -1.65 33.50 -0.64
C ILE A 2 -1.25 34.84 -1.27
N ILE A 3 0.04 35.17 -1.27
CA ILE A 3 0.53 36.46 -1.76
C ILE A 3 1.13 36.30 -3.15
N GLY A 4 0.63 37.06 -4.11
CA GLY A 4 1.22 37.23 -5.43
C GLY A 4 1.91 38.58 -5.58
N HIS A 5 2.74 38.70 -6.61
CA HIS A 5 3.42 39.97 -6.90
C HIS A 5 2.42 40.99 -7.45
N GLY A 6 1.51 40.54 -8.33
CA GLY A 6 0.56 41.38 -9.02
C GLY A 6 1.13 41.95 -10.32
N SER A 7 0.27 42.06 -11.33
CA SER A 7 0.62 42.42 -12.71
C SER A 7 -0.50 43.23 -13.38
N LYS A 8 -0.16 43.95 -14.45
CA LYS A 8 -1.16 44.56 -15.35
C LYS A 8 -1.88 43.51 -16.20
N LEU A 9 -1.28 42.34 -16.38
CA LEU A 9 -1.86 41.25 -17.17
C LEU A 9 -2.80 40.39 -16.30
N PRO A 10 -4.01 40.05 -16.80
CA PRO A 10 -5.03 39.34 -16.02
C PRO A 10 -4.60 37.92 -15.60
N HIS A 11 -3.75 37.27 -16.40
CA HIS A 11 -3.24 35.93 -16.15
C HIS A 11 -2.63 35.72 -14.74
N ASN A 12 -1.93 36.74 -14.21
CA ASN A 12 -1.29 36.61 -12.90
C ASN A 12 -2.31 36.41 -11.77
N ARG A 13 -3.40 37.17 -11.80
CA ARG A 13 -4.49 37.05 -10.83
C ARG A 13 -5.23 35.72 -10.99
N GLU A 14 -5.54 35.35 -12.23
CA GLU A 14 -6.24 34.09 -12.54
C GLU A 14 -5.49 32.86 -12.03
N ASN A 15 -4.17 32.83 -12.18
CA ASN A 15 -3.35 31.73 -11.65
C ASN A 15 -3.40 31.64 -10.13
N LEU A 16 -3.30 32.78 -9.45
CA LEU A 16 -3.32 32.82 -8.00
C LEU A 16 -4.69 32.43 -7.45
N GLU A 17 -5.77 32.83 -8.12
CA GLU A 17 -7.13 32.42 -7.77
C GLU A 17 -7.33 30.91 -7.97
N LYS A 18 -6.84 30.33 -9.07
CA LYS A 18 -6.86 28.87 -9.29
C LYS A 18 -6.14 28.12 -8.17
N LEU A 19 -4.98 28.62 -7.73
CA LEU A 19 -4.27 28.04 -6.58
C LEU A 19 -5.09 28.16 -5.29
N ALA A 20 -5.72 29.31 -5.05
CA ALA A 20 -6.60 29.51 -3.90
C ALA A 20 -7.79 28.55 -3.92
N ASP A 21 -8.44 28.34 -5.08
CA ASP A 21 -9.56 27.41 -5.23
C ASP A 21 -9.16 25.96 -4.93
N ILE A 22 -7.98 25.53 -5.37
CA ILE A 22 -7.44 24.21 -5.02
C ILE A 22 -7.28 24.08 -3.50
N LEU A 23 -6.74 25.10 -2.82
CA LEU A 23 -6.60 25.08 -1.36
C LEU A 23 -7.95 25.13 -0.63
N ARG A 24 -8.92 25.91 -1.12
CA ARG A 24 -10.29 25.96 -0.56
C ARG A 24 -10.96 24.60 -0.63
N LYS A 25 -10.85 23.90 -1.77
CA LYS A 25 -11.43 22.56 -1.97
C LYS A 25 -10.84 21.50 -1.03
N ARG A 26 -9.58 21.65 -0.61
CA ARG A 26 -8.95 20.74 0.36
C ARG A 26 -9.48 20.92 1.79
N ALA A 27 -10.17 22.03 2.08
CA ALA A 27 -10.83 22.32 3.37
C ALA A 27 -9.94 22.21 4.63
N ILE A 28 -8.61 22.28 4.49
CA ILE A 28 -7.67 22.27 5.62
C ILE A 28 -7.71 23.61 6.38
N PHE A 29 -7.83 24.72 5.65
CA PHE A 29 -7.95 26.06 6.23
C PHE A 29 -9.40 26.53 6.16
N LYS A 30 -9.91 27.12 7.25
CA LYS A 30 -11.28 27.64 7.34
C LYS A 30 -11.60 28.65 6.23
N THR A 31 -10.61 29.43 5.81
CA THR A 31 -10.75 30.39 4.72
C THR A 31 -9.40 30.59 4.02
N VAL A 32 -9.45 30.82 2.72
CA VAL A 32 -8.28 31.09 1.88
C VAL A 32 -8.60 32.31 1.03
N GLU A 33 -7.77 33.33 1.15
CA GLU A 33 -7.85 34.60 0.42
C GLU A 33 -6.54 34.80 -0.35
N ILE A 34 -6.61 35.55 -1.45
CA ILE A 34 -5.44 36.01 -2.20
C ILE A 34 -5.15 37.48 -1.86
N ALA A 35 -3.90 37.88 -1.99
CA ALA A 35 -3.50 39.28 -1.88
C ALA A 35 -2.31 39.58 -2.80
N PHE A 36 -2.11 40.85 -3.13
CA PHE A 36 -1.04 41.28 -4.04
C PHE A 36 -0.14 42.33 -3.41
N MET A 37 1.15 42.29 -3.77
CA MET A 37 2.12 43.32 -3.37
C MET A 37 1.88 44.63 -4.11
N VAL A 38 1.67 44.57 -5.43
CA VAL A 38 1.52 45.75 -6.28
C VAL A 38 0.45 45.54 -7.36
N ARG A 39 -0.07 46.65 -7.91
CA ARG A 39 -0.87 46.73 -9.16
C ARG A 39 -2.23 46.02 -9.19
N ASN A 40 -2.49 45.04 -8.32
CA ASN A 40 -3.78 44.36 -8.20
C ASN A 40 -4.34 44.52 -6.78
N THR A 41 -5.65 44.34 -6.67
CA THR A 41 -6.39 44.30 -5.40
C THR A 41 -7.03 42.93 -5.21
N PRO A 42 -7.23 42.48 -3.97
CA PRO A 42 -6.95 43.18 -2.70
C PRO A 42 -5.44 43.27 -2.39
N THR A 43 -5.03 44.35 -1.72
CA THR A 43 -3.66 44.45 -1.18
C THR A 43 -3.51 43.54 0.05
N ILE A 44 -2.28 43.29 0.49
CA ILE A 44 -2.02 42.50 1.71
C ILE A 44 -2.78 43.07 2.93
N PRO A 45 -2.74 44.40 3.21
CA PRO A 45 -3.56 44.99 4.28
C PRO A 45 -5.06 44.81 4.10
N ASP A 46 -5.60 44.94 2.88
CA ASP A 46 -7.04 44.78 2.62
C ASP A 46 -7.51 43.35 2.95
N ALA A 47 -6.72 42.35 2.56
CA ALA A 47 -7.02 40.96 2.82
C ALA A 47 -6.98 40.63 4.33
N ILE A 48 -6.01 41.20 5.06
CA ILE A 48 -5.93 41.05 6.53
C ILE A 48 -7.16 41.67 7.20
N GLU A 49 -7.52 42.91 6.86
CA GLU A 49 -8.67 43.59 7.47
C GLU A 49 -10.01 42.91 7.12
N SER A 50 -10.14 42.38 5.91
CA SER A 50 -11.29 41.57 5.51
C SER A 50 -11.44 40.32 6.38
N LEU A 51 -10.34 39.58 6.62
CA LEU A 51 -10.34 38.41 7.49
C LEU A 51 -10.55 38.76 8.97
N ALA A 52 -10.00 39.88 9.43
CA ALA A 52 -10.22 40.42 10.77
C ALA A 52 -11.71 40.68 11.03
N LYS A 53 -12.41 41.33 10.09
CA LYS A 53 -13.86 41.58 10.17
C LYS A 53 -14.69 40.30 10.16
N LYS A 54 -14.18 39.22 9.55
CA LYS A 54 -14.79 37.88 9.57
C LYS A 54 -14.50 37.11 10.88
N GLY A 55 -13.83 37.72 11.86
CA GLY A 55 -13.54 37.11 13.17
C GLY A 55 -12.41 36.08 13.13
N VAL A 56 -11.49 36.16 12.17
CA VAL A 56 -10.32 35.28 12.11
C VAL A 56 -9.26 35.77 13.11
N SER A 57 -8.91 34.94 14.08
CA SER A 57 -7.93 35.25 15.13
C SER A 57 -6.49 34.85 14.77
N LYS A 58 -6.28 34.03 13.73
CA LYS A 58 -4.96 33.60 13.27
C LYS A 58 -4.89 33.55 11.75
N ILE A 59 -3.96 34.30 11.15
CA ILE A 59 -3.83 34.46 9.70
C ILE A 59 -2.42 34.07 9.28
N VAL A 60 -2.33 33.05 8.41
CA VAL A 60 -1.05 32.63 7.82
C VAL A 60 -0.88 33.31 6.45
N LEU A 61 0.27 33.92 6.21
CA LEU A 61 0.62 34.61 4.97
C LEU A 61 1.74 33.83 4.27
N VAL A 62 1.49 33.35 3.04
CA VAL A 62 2.45 32.53 2.28
C VAL A 62 2.67 33.14 0.89
N PRO A 63 3.89 33.57 0.55
CA PRO A 63 4.20 34.06 -0.79
C PRO A 63 4.24 32.92 -1.82
N ALA A 64 3.50 33.06 -2.92
CA ALA A 64 3.51 32.12 -4.03
C ALA A 64 4.66 32.39 -5.01
N PHE A 65 5.90 32.43 -4.50
CA PHE A 65 7.11 32.71 -5.29
C PHE A 65 8.11 31.56 -5.25
N LEU A 66 8.77 31.28 -6.38
CA LEU A 66 9.73 30.18 -6.52
C LEU A 66 11.09 30.45 -5.88
N ALA A 67 11.49 31.72 -5.76
CA ALA A 67 12.78 32.09 -5.19
C ALA A 67 12.60 33.07 -4.03
N PRO A 68 13.32 32.89 -2.91
CA PRO A 68 13.45 33.94 -1.90
C PRO A 68 14.22 35.12 -2.50
N GLY A 69 13.70 36.33 -2.32
CA GLY A 69 14.31 37.56 -2.82
C GLY A 69 13.98 38.77 -1.93
N VAL A 70 14.38 39.97 -2.35
CA VAL A 70 14.13 41.22 -1.59
C VAL A 70 12.63 41.39 -1.28
N HIS A 71 11.77 40.97 -2.21
CA HIS A 71 10.31 40.97 -2.04
C HIS A 71 9.82 40.11 -0.87
N THR A 72 10.32 38.89 -0.70
CA THR A 72 9.87 37.97 0.38
C THR A 72 10.57 38.23 1.71
N THR A 73 11.83 38.65 1.65
CA THR A 73 12.66 38.79 2.86
C THR A 73 12.58 40.17 3.50
N ARG A 74 12.13 41.20 2.76
CA ARG A 74 12.04 42.58 3.26
C ARG A 74 10.70 43.24 2.94
N GLU A 75 10.33 43.35 1.67
CA GLU A 75 9.19 44.21 1.29
C GLU A 75 7.83 43.68 1.75
N ILE A 76 7.55 42.37 1.67
CA ILE A 76 6.31 41.81 2.22
C ILE A 76 6.26 41.98 3.75
N PRO A 77 7.30 41.60 4.51
CA PRO A 77 7.38 41.93 5.94
C PRO A 77 7.17 43.42 6.26
N GLU A 78 7.70 44.33 5.43
CA GLU A 78 7.50 45.79 5.55
C GLU A 78 6.07 46.22 5.21
N LEU A 79 5.43 45.65 4.19
CA LEU A 79 4.02 45.89 3.84
C LEU A 79 3.05 45.35 4.90
N ILE A 80 3.43 44.25 5.55
CA ILE A 80 2.76 43.72 6.74
C ILE A 80 3.00 44.65 7.94
N ALA A 81 4.13 45.38 7.94
CA ALA A 81 4.57 46.33 8.97
C ALA A 81 4.33 45.82 10.39
N MET A 82 5.04 44.74 10.72
CA MET A 82 5.14 44.15 12.06
C MET A 82 5.52 45.15 13.19
N LYS A 83 6.04 46.35 12.88
CA LYS A 83 6.42 47.33 13.93
C LYS A 83 5.32 48.28 14.39
N GLU A 84 4.37 48.68 13.53
CA GLU A 84 3.34 49.68 13.89
C GLU A 84 1.92 49.09 13.99
N LYS A 85 1.58 48.11 13.16
CA LYS A 85 0.24 47.49 13.14
C LYS A 85 0.15 46.19 13.93
N GLU A 86 1.25 45.49 14.16
CA GLU A 86 1.25 44.24 14.93
C GLU A 86 0.74 44.43 16.37
N PRO A 87 1.13 45.48 17.13
CA PRO A 87 0.59 45.71 18.46
C PRO A 87 -0.93 45.97 18.43
N LEU A 88 -1.43 46.68 17.41
CA LEU A 88 -2.85 46.97 17.22
C LEU A 88 -3.65 45.73 16.84
N LEU A 89 -3.10 44.87 15.97
CA LEU A 89 -3.71 43.62 15.56
C LEU A 89 -3.68 42.59 16.69
N LYS A 90 -2.58 42.49 17.45
CA LYS A 90 -2.49 41.71 18.69
C LYS A 90 -3.49 42.22 19.74
N GLY A 91 -3.66 43.54 19.86
CA GLY A 91 -4.70 44.15 20.70
C GLY A 91 -6.14 43.82 20.28
N ARG A 92 -6.35 43.51 18.98
CA ARG A 92 -7.61 42.99 18.43
C ARG A 92 -7.70 41.45 18.48
N GLY A 93 -6.71 40.76 19.06
CA GLY A 93 -6.67 39.29 19.17
C GLY A 93 -6.31 38.56 17.87
N ILE A 94 -5.61 39.22 16.95
CA ILE A 94 -5.23 38.67 15.64
C ILE A 94 -3.73 38.37 15.61
N GLU A 95 -3.40 37.09 15.44
CA GLU A 95 -2.04 36.59 15.26
C GLU A 95 -1.72 36.46 13.76
N LEU A 96 -0.63 37.07 13.31
CA LEU A 96 -0.12 36.91 11.94
C LEU A 96 1.07 35.94 11.95
N VAL A 97 1.05 34.96 11.05
CA VAL A 97 2.15 34.00 10.85
C VAL A 97 2.66 34.13 9.42
N TYR A 98 3.94 34.43 9.27
CA TYR A 98 4.58 34.51 7.95
C TYR A 98 5.24 33.17 7.60
N GLY A 99 4.83 32.58 6.49
CA GLY A 99 5.38 31.34 5.96
C GLY A 99 6.46 31.58 4.92
N GLU A 100 7.30 30.57 4.72
CA GLU A 100 8.30 30.57 3.65
C GLU A 100 7.64 30.60 2.26
N PRO A 101 8.28 31.22 1.26
CA PRO A 101 7.82 31.13 -0.13
C PRO A 101 7.91 29.69 -0.64
N LEU A 102 7.28 29.40 -1.80
CA LEU A 102 7.30 28.05 -2.39
C LEU A 102 8.72 27.47 -2.52
N GLY A 103 9.68 28.30 -2.94
CA GLY A 103 11.09 27.92 -2.92
C GLY A 103 11.44 26.73 -3.82
N ALA A 104 12.62 26.17 -3.59
CA ALA A 104 13.03 24.89 -4.16
C ALA A 104 12.47 23.76 -3.29
N ASP A 105 11.51 23.02 -3.82
CA ASP A 105 10.84 21.89 -3.18
C ASP A 105 10.70 20.75 -4.19
N ALA A 106 10.80 19.50 -3.74
CA ALA A 106 10.71 18.32 -4.61
C ALA A 106 9.42 18.33 -5.46
N ARG A 107 8.29 18.77 -4.88
CA ARG A 107 6.99 18.85 -5.58
C ARG A 107 6.98 19.90 -6.69
N ILE A 108 7.78 20.96 -6.54
CA ILE A 108 7.94 21.96 -7.60
C ILE A 108 8.80 21.37 -8.73
N ALA A 109 9.85 20.61 -8.41
CA ALA A 109 10.64 19.89 -9.40
C ALA A 109 9.78 18.88 -10.19
N GLU A 110 8.90 18.14 -9.52
CA GLU A 110 7.93 17.23 -10.15
C GLU A 110 7.02 17.97 -11.16
N ILE A 111 6.47 19.14 -10.79
CA ILE A 111 5.64 19.95 -11.70
C ILE A 111 6.46 20.44 -12.91
N ILE A 112 7.73 20.78 -12.72
CA ILE A 112 8.62 21.22 -13.80
C ILE A 112 8.91 20.05 -14.76
N GLU A 113 9.25 18.88 -14.21
CA GLU A 113 9.47 17.65 -14.96
C GLU A 113 8.22 17.28 -15.77
N GLU A 114 7.05 17.29 -15.15
CA GLU A 114 5.77 17.05 -15.82
C GLU A 114 5.56 18.03 -17.00
N LYS A 115 5.82 19.32 -16.80
CA LYS A 115 5.67 20.31 -17.89
C LYS A 115 6.67 20.08 -19.01
N ALA A 116 7.91 19.69 -18.68
CA ALA A 116 8.96 19.41 -19.66
C ALA A 116 8.60 18.17 -20.51
N LEU A 117 8.17 17.08 -19.87
CA LEU A 117 7.75 15.86 -20.54
C LEU A 117 6.51 16.11 -21.41
N LYS A 118 5.51 16.86 -20.93
CA LYS A 118 4.35 17.28 -21.74
C LYS A 118 4.77 18.09 -22.97
N ALA A 119 5.72 19.01 -22.83
CA ALA A 119 6.25 19.79 -23.95
C ALA A 119 7.00 18.94 -24.98
N LEU A 120 7.58 17.81 -24.56
CA LEU A 120 8.21 16.81 -25.42
C LEU A 120 7.20 15.86 -26.09
N GLY A 121 5.89 16.09 -25.92
CA GLY A 121 4.84 15.23 -26.46
C GLY A 121 4.72 13.88 -25.74
N GLN A 122 5.33 13.74 -24.57
CA GLN A 122 5.20 12.55 -23.75
C GLN A 122 3.95 12.66 -22.88
N GLU A 123 3.20 11.56 -22.78
CA GLU A 123 2.11 11.46 -21.81
C GLU A 123 2.69 11.41 -20.40
N VAL A 124 2.48 12.49 -19.64
CA VAL A 124 2.79 12.48 -18.21
C VAL A 124 1.57 11.97 -17.47
N LYS A 125 1.73 10.84 -16.79
CA LYS A 125 0.73 10.31 -15.89
C LYS A 125 0.77 11.13 -14.59
N GLU A 126 -0.36 11.72 -14.22
CA GLU A 126 -0.46 12.49 -12.99
C GLU A 126 -0.35 11.57 -11.77
N ASP A 127 0.81 11.56 -11.10
CA ASP A 127 1.15 10.66 -10.00
C ASP A 127 0.32 10.84 -8.70
N ASN A 128 -0.63 11.78 -8.68
CA ASN A 128 -1.50 12.05 -7.51
C ASN A 128 -3.00 12.08 -7.83
N VAL A 129 -3.42 11.58 -8.98
CA VAL A 129 -4.85 11.39 -9.24
C VAL A 129 -5.32 10.19 -8.42
N LEU A 130 -6.23 10.42 -7.47
CA LEU A 130 -7.17 9.39 -7.03
C LEU A 130 -7.78 8.81 -8.30
N ILE A 131 -7.30 7.64 -8.73
CA ILE A 131 -7.80 6.97 -9.93
C ILE A 131 -9.29 6.79 -9.71
N ASP A 132 -10.11 7.49 -10.50
CA ASP A 132 -11.56 7.29 -10.48
C ASP A 132 -11.82 5.85 -10.94
N PRO A 133 -12.23 4.94 -10.05
CA PRO A 133 -12.45 3.54 -10.41
C PRO A 133 -13.60 3.38 -11.41
N TYR A 134 -14.43 4.41 -11.61
CA TYR A 134 -15.54 4.42 -12.58
C TYR A 134 -15.16 4.97 -13.96
N ALA A 135 -14.00 5.63 -14.10
CA ALA A 135 -13.47 6.07 -15.40
C ALA A 135 -12.80 4.92 -16.18
N ILE A 136 -12.42 3.84 -15.49
CA ILE A 136 -11.84 2.65 -16.10
C ILE A 136 -12.95 1.65 -16.38
N THR A 137 -13.42 1.61 -17.62
CA THR A 137 -14.64 0.88 -18.03
C THR A 137 -14.47 -0.64 -18.09
N ALA A 138 -13.23 -1.16 -17.99
CA ALA A 138 -12.94 -2.59 -18.00
C ALA A 138 -12.12 -3.03 -16.78
N SER A 139 -12.61 -4.07 -16.07
CA SER A 139 -11.91 -4.73 -14.94
C SER A 139 -10.46 -5.12 -15.26
N ASN A 140 -10.18 -5.48 -16.52
CA ASN A 140 -8.83 -5.82 -16.99
C ASN A 140 -7.88 -4.61 -17.05
N GLU A 141 -8.38 -3.39 -17.27
CA GLU A 141 -7.55 -2.19 -17.32
C GLU A 141 -7.15 -1.72 -15.93
N ILE A 142 -8.03 -1.82 -14.93
CA ILE A 142 -7.71 -1.52 -13.52
C ILE A 142 -6.59 -2.43 -13.02
N ALA A 143 -6.70 -3.72 -13.30
CA ALA A 143 -5.69 -4.70 -12.88
C ALA A 143 -4.33 -4.44 -13.54
N LYS A 144 -4.31 -4.12 -14.85
CA LYS A 144 -3.08 -3.76 -15.57
C LYS A 144 -2.43 -2.49 -15.02
N THR A 145 -3.22 -1.44 -14.81
CA THR A 145 -2.74 -0.18 -14.22
C THR A 145 -2.19 -0.41 -12.82
N SER A 146 -2.87 -1.20 -11.99
CA SER A 146 -2.40 -1.56 -10.65
C SER A 146 -1.04 -2.28 -10.69
N MET A 147 -0.85 -3.24 -11.61
CA MET A 147 0.43 -3.95 -11.73
C MET A 147 1.56 -3.01 -12.16
N CYS A 148 1.27 -2.08 -13.07
CA CYS A 148 2.26 -1.08 -13.50
C CYS A 148 2.74 -0.22 -12.33
N LEU A 149 1.80 0.27 -11.51
CA LEU A 149 2.12 1.09 -10.33
C LEU A 149 2.90 0.29 -9.28
N ILE A 150 2.56 -0.98 -9.07
CA ILE A 150 3.31 -1.86 -8.17
C ILE A 150 4.74 -2.04 -8.66
N ARG A 151 4.95 -2.30 -9.95
CA ARG A 151 6.30 -2.42 -10.52
C ARG A 151 7.10 -1.15 -10.36
N GLN A 152 6.49 0.01 -10.59
CA GLN A 152 7.13 1.30 -10.38
C GLN A 152 7.49 1.52 -8.91
N ALA A 153 6.58 1.19 -7.98
CA ALA A 153 6.82 1.34 -6.54
C ALA A 153 7.89 0.38 -5.99
N LEU A 154 8.02 -0.81 -6.60
CA LEU A 154 9.06 -1.77 -6.23
C LEU A 154 10.40 -1.48 -6.90
N GLY A 155 10.39 -0.87 -8.09
CA GLY A 155 11.57 -0.43 -8.82
C GLY A 155 12.66 -1.50 -8.89
N ASP A 156 13.91 -1.08 -8.62
CA ASP A 156 15.13 -1.89 -8.64
C ASP A 156 15.10 -3.11 -7.70
N PHE A 157 14.17 -3.15 -6.73
CA PHE A 157 14.02 -4.34 -5.89
C PHE A 157 13.72 -5.58 -6.72
N LEU A 158 12.90 -5.45 -7.77
CA LEU A 158 12.51 -6.59 -8.61
C LEU A 158 13.68 -7.14 -9.44
N GLU A 159 14.70 -6.33 -9.73
CA GLU A 159 15.88 -6.75 -10.50
C GLU A 159 16.74 -7.78 -9.74
N ASN A 160 16.68 -7.73 -8.40
CA ASN A 160 17.46 -8.59 -7.51
C ASN A 160 16.68 -9.84 -7.05
N VAL A 161 15.49 -10.06 -7.59
CA VAL A 161 14.59 -11.15 -7.21
C VAL A 161 14.55 -12.19 -8.33
N PRO A 162 14.60 -13.50 -8.01
CA PRO A 162 14.43 -14.54 -9.03
C PRO A 162 13.14 -14.31 -9.85
N PRO A 163 13.17 -14.40 -11.19
CA PRO A 163 12.01 -14.14 -12.03
C PRO A 163 10.77 -14.97 -11.67
N SER A 164 10.96 -16.19 -11.17
CA SER A 164 9.89 -17.08 -10.69
C SER A 164 9.18 -16.55 -9.43
N HIS A 165 9.84 -15.71 -8.62
CA HIS A 165 9.30 -15.15 -7.38
C HIS A 165 8.49 -13.86 -7.62
N VAL A 166 8.80 -13.12 -8.68
CA VAL A 166 8.18 -11.81 -9.01
C VAL A 166 6.65 -11.88 -9.02
N PRO A 167 5.99 -12.85 -9.68
CA PRO A 167 4.53 -12.92 -9.74
C PRO A 167 3.88 -13.11 -8.36
N ILE A 168 4.56 -13.79 -7.43
CA ILE A 168 4.08 -13.97 -6.06
C ILE A 168 4.17 -12.65 -5.29
N ILE A 169 5.31 -11.96 -5.39
CA ILE A 169 5.55 -10.68 -4.72
C ILE A 169 4.56 -9.62 -5.20
N GLU A 170 4.41 -9.45 -6.52
CA GLU A 170 3.46 -8.52 -7.13
C GLU A 170 2.03 -8.79 -6.63
N ARG A 171 1.64 -10.07 -6.58
CA ARG A 171 0.29 -10.46 -6.16
C ARG A 171 0.03 -10.17 -4.67
N VAL A 172 1.04 -10.32 -3.82
CA VAL A 172 0.94 -9.99 -2.38
C VAL A 172 0.86 -8.49 -2.18
N VAL A 173 1.73 -7.70 -2.82
CA VAL A 173 1.69 -6.23 -2.73
C VAL A 173 0.37 -5.69 -3.25
N HIS A 174 -0.15 -6.24 -4.35
CA HIS A 174 -1.46 -5.89 -4.88
C HIS A 174 -2.60 -6.14 -3.90
N ALA A 175 -2.60 -7.30 -3.24
CA ALA A 175 -3.69 -7.69 -2.36
C ALA A 175 -3.66 -6.93 -1.02
N THR A 176 -2.52 -6.33 -0.67
CA THR A 176 -2.31 -5.64 0.62
C THR A 176 -2.17 -4.13 0.49
N ALA A 177 -1.94 -3.63 -0.72
CA ALA A 177 -1.51 -2.25 -0.98
C ALA A 177 -0.29 -1.82 -0.15
N ASP A 178 0.59 -2.77 0.18
CA ASP A 178 1.73 -2.56 1.07
C ASP A 178 3.03 -3.08 0.43
N PRO A 179 3.85 -2.18 -0.16
CA PRO A 179 5.13 -2.55 -0.76
C PRO A 179 6.15 -3.15 0.21
N GLU A 180 5.99 -2.96 1.53
CA GLU A 180 6.91 -3.52 2.53
C GLU A 180 6.91 -5.05 2.49
N PHE A 181 5.79 -5.68 2.08
CA PHE A 181 5.73 -7.14 1.92
C PHE A 181 6.78 -7.68 0.95
N ALA A 182 7.19 -6.91 -0.06
CA ALA A 182 8.24 -7.34 -0.98
C ALA A 182 9.56 -7.62 -0.24
N LYS A 183 9.89 -6.81 0.77
CA LYS A 183 11.12 -6.95 1.58
C LYS A 183 10.99 -8.02 2.67
N LEU A 184 9.77 -8.31 3.11
CA LEU A 184 9.49 -9.26 4.19
C LEU A 184 9.24 -10.68 3.69
N LEU A 185 8.82 -10.86 2.44
CA LEU A 185 8.60 -12.16 1.84
C LEU A 185 9.92 -12.93 1.72
N ILE A 186 9.89 -14.18 2.16
CA ILE A 186 10.98 -15.14 2.00
C ILE A 186 10.38 -16.35 1.29
N ILE A 187 10.87 -16.60 0.08
CA ILE A 187 10.46 -17.71 -0.78
C ILE A 187 11.69 -18.62 -0.90
N SER A 188 11.57 -19.86 -0.41
CA SER A 188 12.67 -20.82 -0.55
C SER A 188 12.91 -21.15 -2.03
N GLU A 189 14.15 -21.44 -2.42
CA GLU A 189 14.58 -21.65 -3.81
C GLU A 189 13.64 -22.57 -4.62
N LYS A 190 13.16 -23.67 -4.03
CA LYS A 190 12.30 -24.66 -4.70
C LYS A 190 10.80 -24.43 -4.51
N ALA A 191 10.38 -23.37 -3.82
CA ALA A 191 8.98 -23.19 -3.43
C ALA A 191 8.04 -23.04 -4.63
N VAL A 192 8.45 -22.25 -5.63
CA VAL A 192 7.61 -21.99 -6.80
C VAL A 192 7.44 -23.26 -7.62
N ASP A 193 8.54 -23.91 -7.96
CA ASP A 193 8.53 -25.14 -8.77
C ASP A 193 7.81 -26.28 -8.06
N ALA A 194 8.07 -26.49 -6.77
CA ALA A 194 7.38 -27.51 -5.97
C ALA A 194 5.88 -27.23 -5.87
N GLY A 195 5.49 -25.96 -5.70
CA GLY A 195 4.09 -25.54 -5.68
C GLY A 195 3.39 -25.81 -7.02
N ILE A 196 4.00 -25.41 -8.13
CA ILE A 196 3.46 -25.64 -9.48
C ILE A 196 3.34 -27.13 -9.76
N ALA A 197 4.37 -27.93 -9.45
CA ALA A 197 4.37 -29.37 -9.65
C ALA A 197 3.27 -30.06 -8.83
N ALA A 198 3.13 -29.69 -7.55
CA ALA A 198 2.09 -30.22 -6.67
C ALA A 198 0.68 -29.85 -7.17
N ILE A 199 0.46 -28.61 -7.61
CA ILE A 199 -0.81 -28.18 -8.20
C ILE A 199 -1.13 -29.04 -9.43
N LYS A 200 -0.18 -29.21 -10.35
CA LYS A 200 -0.38 -30.00 -11.57
C LYS A 200 -0.64 -31.48 -11.28
N ALA A 201 -0.08 -32.01 -10.21
CA ALA A 201 -0.34 -33.37 -9.73
C ALA A 201 -1.69 -33.54 -9.01
N GLY A 202 -2.47 -32.47 -8.86
CA GLY A 202 -3.76 -32.50 -8.16
C GLY A 202 -3.63 -32.62 -6.65
N ALA A 203 -2.58 -32.04 -6.07
CA ALA A 203 -2.32 -32.11 -4.63
C ALA A 203 -3.51 -31.63 -3.78
N LYS A 204 -3.62 -32.21 -2.58
CA LYS A 204 -4.50 -31.70 -1.54
C LYS A 204 -4.00 -30.31 -1.11
N ILE A 205 -4.90 -29.35 -0.99
CA ILE A 205 -4.62 -28.03 -0.43
C ILE A 205 -5.30 -27.96 0.94
N VAL A 206 -4.51 -27.81 1.99
CA VAL A 206 -5.01 -27.80 3.37
C VAL A 206 -4.84 -26.40 3.95
N THR A 207 -5.92 -25.80 4.43
CA THR A 207 -5.90 -24.44 5.01
C THR A 207 -6.14 -24.46 6.52
N ASP A 208 -5.52 -23.53 7.24
CA ASP A 208 -5.70 -23.39 8.70
C ASP A 208 -7.08 -22.81 9.07
N VAL A 209 -7.60 -21.86 8.29
CA VAL A 209 -8.90 -21.21 8.53
C VAL A 209 -9.77 -21.18 7.28
N LYS A 210 -11.08 -20.98 7.48
CA LYS A 210 -12.10 -20.86 6.43
C LYS A 210 -11.87 -19.68 5.48
N MET A 211 -11.38 -18.53 5.99
CA MET A 211 -11.18 -17.34 5.16
C MET A 211 -10.14 -17.57 4.05
N VAL A 212 -9.08 -18.33 4.36
CA VAL A 212 -8.09 -18.72 3.35
C VAL A 212 -8.78 -19.56 2.27
N LYS A 213 -9.55 -20.57 2.65
CA LYS A 213 -10.33 -21.38 1.69
C LYS A 213 -11.26 -20.55 0.81
N ALA A 214 -12.00 -19.61 1.39
CA ALA A 214 -12.96 -18.79 0.67
C ALA A 214 -12.33 -17.86 -0.38
N GLY A 215 -11.08 -17.43 -0.18
CA GLY A 215 -10.39 -16.54 -1.13
C GLY A 215 -9.71 -17.25 -2.30
N ILE A 216 -9.63 -18.58 -2.29
CA ILE A 216 -8.90 -19.34 -3.31
C ILE A 216 -9.78 -19.54 -4.54
N ASN A 217 -9.19 -19.36 -5.74
CA ASN A 217 -9.92 -19.46 -6.99
C ASN A 217 -10.30 -20.92 -7.31
N GLU A 218 -11.52 -21.31 -6.95
CA GLU A 218 -12.04 -22.67 -7.18
C GLU A 218 -12.10 -23.06 -8.66
N ALA A 219 -12.35 -22.11 -9.56
CA ALA A 219 -12.43 -22.38 -10.99
C ALA A 219 -11.06 -22.82 -11.55
N ARG A 220 -9.96 -22.22 -11.08
CA ARG A 220 -8.60 -22.68 -11.42
C ARG A 220 -8.27 -24.02 -10.76
N LEU A 221 -8.64 -24.21 -9.49
CA LEU A 221 -8.40 -25.48 -8.79
C LEU A 221 -9.02 -26.68 -9.50
N LYS A 222 -10.27 -26.53 -9.96
CA LYS A 222 -10.99 -27.61 -10.66
C LYS A 222 -10.28 -28.08 -11.93
N LYS A 223 -9.52 -27.21 -12.61
CA LYS A 223 -8.75 -27.58 -13.82
C LYS A 223 -7.61 -28.56 -13.53
N PHE A 224 -7.14 -28.60 -12.29
CA PHE A 224 -6.03 -29.45 -11.87
C PHE A 224 -6.46 -30.61 -10.98
N SER A 225 -7.78 -30.85 -10.82
CA SER A 225 -8.32 -31.87 -9.91
C SER A 225 -7.87 -31.73 -8.44
N ALA A 226 -7.30 -30.58 -8.06
CA ALA A 226 -6.86 -30.28 -6.72
C ALA A 226 -8.07 -30.08 -5.78
N LYS A 227 -7.98 -30.57 -4.55
CA LYS A 227 -9.05 -30.46 -3.54
C LYS A 227 -8.63 -29.55 -2.41
N ILE A 228 -9.54 -28.70 -1.96
CA ILE A 228 -9.33 -27.82 -0.81
C ILE A 228 -10.02 -28.33 0.45
N LEU A 229 -9.25 -28.49 1.52
CA LEU A 229 -9.68 -29.02 2.81
C LEU A 229 -9.39 -28.01 3.92
N THR A 230 -10.30 -27.91 4.87
CA THR A 230 -10.16 -27.05 6.06
C THR A 230 -10.79 -27.79 7.23
N TYR A 231 -10.01 -28.04 8.28
CA TYR A 231 -10.42 -28.90 9.39
C TYR A 231 -10.92 -28.13 10.62
N ILE A 232 -10.92 -26.80 10.59
CA ILE A 232 -11.20 -25.96 11.77
C ILE A 232 -12.60 -26.14 12.37
N ASP A 233 -13.58 -26.62 11.59
CA ASP A 233 -14.93 -26.95 12.04
C ASP A 233 -15.24 -28.46 11.99
N ASP A 234 -14.23 -29.29 11.76
CA ASP A 234 -14.39 -30.74 11.87
C ASP A 234 -14.73 -31.08 13.33
N LYS A 235 -15.80 -31.85 13.55
CA LYS A 235 -16.21 -32.27 14.90
C LYS A 235 -15.07 -32.98 15.65
N ARG A 236 -14.21 -33.73 14.94
CA ARG A 236 -13.02 -34.37 15.49
C ARG A 236 -12.00 -33.35 15.99
N ALA A 237 -11.78 -32.28 15.24
CA ALA A 237 -10.85 -31.21 15.62
C ALA A 237 -11.40 -30.38 16.79
N ILE A 238 -12.70 -30.10 16.82
CA ILE A 238 -13.35 -29.39 17.93
C ILE A 238 -13.24 -30.21 19.22
N LYS A 239 -13.53 -31.52 19.14
CA LYS A 239 -13.37 -32.42 20.29
C LYS A 239 -11.93 -32.46 20.78
N LEU A 240 -10.96 -32.62 19.87
CA LEU A 240 -9.54 -32.62 20.20
C LEU A 240 -9.07 -31.32 20.87
N ALA A 241 -9.53 -30.17 20.38
CA ALA A 241 -9.21 -28.87 20.97
C ALA A 241 -9.69 -28.75 22.42
N ASN A 242 -10.90 -29.24 22.72
CA ASN A 242 -11.46 -29.24 24.06
C ASN A 242 -10.74 -30.26 24.96
N ASP A 243 -10.55 -31.48 24.48
CA ASP A 243 -9.95 -32.58 25.25
C ASP A 243 -8.50 -32.25 25.65
N GLU A 244 -7.73 -31.61 24.77
CA GLU A 244 -6.31 -31.28 25.00
C GLU A 244 -6.06 -29.83 25.42
N SER A 245 -7.11 -29.01 25.59
CA SER A 245 -7.01 -27.58 25.93
C SER A 245 -6.07 -26.78 25.00
N ILE A 246 -6.12 -27.08 23.70
CA ILE A 246 -5.36 -26.38 22.65
C ILE A 246 -6.27 -25.56 21.75
N THR A 247 -5.70 -24.70 20.90
CA THR A 247 -6.51 -23.90 19.96
C THR A 247 -7.16 -24.81 18.90
N ARG A 248 -8.33 -24.39 18.40
CA ARG A 248 -9.02 -25.10 17.30
C ARG A 248 -8.15 -25.26 16.06
N ALA A 249 -7.32 -24.27 15.75
CA ALA A 249 -6.42 -24.32 14.59
C ALA A 249 -5.26 -25.31 14.81
N ALA A 250 -4.73 -25.42 16.02
CA ALA A 250 -3.74 -26.44 16.37
C ALA A 250 -4.33 -27.85 16.23
N ALA A 251 -5.50 -28.08 16.86
CA ALA A 251 -6.21 -29.36 16.76
C ALA A 251 -6.57 -29.73 15.31
N ALA A 252 -7.02 -28.76 14.51
CA ALA A 252 -7.31 -28.94 13.10
C ALA A 252 -6.07 -29.34 12.29
N MET A 253 -4.91 -28.76 12.59
CA MET A 253 -3.65 -29.15 11.94
C MET A 253 -3.21 -30.55 12.36
N ARG A 254 -3.29 -30.91 13.65
CA ARG A 254 -3.02 -32.28 14.13
C ARG A 254 -3.90 -33.30 13.42
N LEU A 255 -5.19 -32.99 13.27
CA LEU A 255 -6.12 -33.85 12.54
C LEU A 255 -5.75 -33.96 11.05
N ALA A 256 -5.36 -32.86 10.42
CA ALA A 256 -4.93 -32.87 9.03
C ALA A 256 -3.65 -33.69 8.81
N VAL A 257 -2.68 -33.61 9.73
CA VAL A 257 -1.48 -34.47 9.76
C VAL A 257 -1.89 -35.94 9.84
N LYS A 258 -2.82 -36.29 10.74
CA LYS A 258 -3.33 -37.65 10.91
C LYS A 258 -4.05 -38.19 9.66
N ASP A 259 -4.79 -37.34 8.97
CA ASP A 259 -5.49 -37.69 7.71
C ASP A 259 -4.54 -37.69 6.47
N GLY A 260 -3.26 -37.35 6.66
CA GLY A 260 -2.17 -37.46 5.69
C GLY A 260 -1.94 -36.21 4.83
N LEU A 261 -0.76 -35.62 4.99
CA LEU A 261 -0.30 -34.39 4.31
C LEU A 261 0.84 -34.61 3.30
N ASP A 262 1.19 -35.85 3.01
CA ASP A 262 2.27 -36.13 2.07
C ASP A 262 1.93 -35.64 0.66
N GLY A 263 2.85 -34.85 0.09
CA GLY A 263 2.66 -34.19 -1.21
C GLY A 263 1.61 -33.06 -1.20
N ALA A 264 1.02 -32.70 -0.05
CA ALA A 264 0.03 -31.65 0.05
C ALA A 264 0.67 -30.24 -0.01
N ILE A 265 -0.14 -29.24 -0.34
CA ILE A 265 0.19 -27.83 -0.14
C ILE A 265 -0.53 -27.37 1.12
N VAL A 266 0.22 -26.98 2.15
CA VAL A 266 -0.36 -26.50 3.41
C VAL A 266 -0.29 -24.98 3.47
N VAL A 267 -1.42 -24.33 3.73
CA VAL A 267 -1.59 -22.88 3.65
C VAL A 267 -2.10 -22.34 4.99
N ILE A 268 -1.22 -21.64 5.69
CA ILE A 268 -1.46 -21.10 7.03
C ILE A 268 -1.46 -19.58 6.96
N GLY A 269 -2.65 -19.00 6.97
CA GLY A 269 -2.84 -17.56 6.83
C GLY A 269 -3.13 -16.82 8.13
N ASN A 270 -3.47 -17.51 9.21
CA ASN A 270 -3.95 -16.87 10.42
C ASN A 270 -3.27 -17.38 11.69
N ALA A 271 -3.28 -18.70 11.93
CA ALA A 271 -2.97 -19.24 13.24
C ALA A 271 -1.49 -19.65 13.39
N PRO A 272 -0.68 -18.96 14.22
CA PRO A 272 0.69 -19.36 14.51
C PRO A 272 0.78 -20.76 15.12
N THR A 273 -0.20 -21.13 15.96
CA THR A 273 -0.26 -22.45 16.58
C THR A 273 -0.40 -23.57 15.55
N ALA A 274 -1.13 -23.35 14.45
CA ALA A 274 -1.18 -24.35 13.37
C ALA A 274 0.17 -24.52 12.67
N ALA A 275 0.96 -23.44 12.53
CA ALA A 275 2.30 -23.52 11.96
C ALA A 275 3.28 -24.25 12.89
N PHE A 276 3.18 -24.07 14.21
CA PHE A 276 3.97 -24.85 15.16
C PHE A 276 3.65 -26.35 15.09
N GLU A 277 2.35 -26.72 15.11
CA GLU A 277 1.93 -28.12 15.01
C GLU A 277 2.43 -28.79 13.72
N LEU A 278 2.35 -28.08 12.58
CA LEU A 278 2.89 -28.58 11.33
C LEU A 278 4.41 -28.74 11.39
N ALA A 279 5.12 -27.75 11.97
CA ALA A 279 6.56 -27.80 12.07
C ALA A 279 7.03 -29.01 12.90
N ASP A 280 6.36 -29.27 14.02
CA ASP A 280 6.71 -30.39 14.88
C ASP A 280 6.36 -31.74 14.24
N ALA A 281 5.23 -31.83 13.53
CA ALA A 281 4.89 -33.02 12.75
C ALA A 281 5.92 -33.33 11.65
N VAL A 282 6.40 -32.31 10.94
CA VAL A 282 7.44 -32.49 9.90
C VAL A 282 8.76 -32.94 10.52
N LYS A 283 9.18 -32.34 11.64
CA LYS A 283 10.41 -32.76 12.36
C LYS A 283 10.34 -34.21 12.84
N GLN A 284 9.16 -34.67 13.26
CA GLN A 284 8.91 -36.04 13.67
C GLN A 284 8.73 -37.01 12.50
N GLY A 285 8.79 -36.53 11.25
CA GLY A 285 8.59 -37.35 10.05
C GLY A 285 7.15 -37.81 9.83
N LEU A 286 6.18 -37.18 10.51
CA LEU A 286 4.75 -37.51 10.40
C LEU A 286 4.06 -36.85 9.19
N ALA A 287 4.72 -35.88 8.56
CA ALA A 287 4.21 -35.20 7.37
C ALA A 287 5.34 -34.76 6.44
N LYS A 288 5.16 -34.96 5.13
CA LYS A 288 6.00 -34.38 4.06
C LYS A 288 5.17 -33.61 3.04
N PRO A 289 4.71 -32.38 3.37
CA PRO A 289 4.08 -31.50 2.40
C PRO A 289 5.01 -31.21 1.22
N ALA A 290 4.46 -31.00 0.02
CA ALA A 290 5.23 -30.53 -1.12
C ALA A 290 5.62 -29.04 -0.99
N LEU A 291 4.76 -28.25 -0.33
CA LEU A 291 4.97 -26.82 -0.10
C LEU A 291 4.23 -26.37 1.16
N ILE A 292 4.86 -25.48 1.93
CA ILE A 292 4.25 -24.81 3.08
C ILE A 292 4.18 -23.30 2.83
N ILE A 293 2.98 -22.73 2.74
CA ILE A 293 2.76 -21.28 2.75
C ILE A 293 2.40 -20.90 4.19
N ALA A 294 3.36 -20.39 4.96
CA ALA A 294 3.17 -19.99 6.36
C ALA A 294 3.30 -18.48 6.52
N VAL A 295 2.16 -17.80 6.48
CA VAL A 295 2.07 -16.35 6.66
C VAL A 295 1.06 -15.96 7.76
N PRO A 296 1.03 -16.62 8.94
CA PRO A 296 0.18 -16.17 10.02
C PRO A 296 0.54 -14.74 10.44
N VAL A 297 -0.50 -13.95 10.73
CA VAL A 297 -0.40 -12.60 11.28
C VAL A 297 -0.61 -12.65 12.78
N GLY A 298 0.10 -11.82 13.53
CA GLY A 298 -0.15 -11.69 14.96
C GLY A 298 1.03 -11.16 15.75
N TYR A 299 0.75 -10.78 16.99
CA TYR A 299 1.76 -10.29 17.93
C TYR A 299 2.37 -11.39 18.79
N VAL A 300 1.72 -12.56 18.86
CA VAL A 300 2.14 -13.69 19.70
C VAL A 300 2.42 -14.90 18.81
N GLY A 301 3.65 -15.40 18.81
CA GLY A 301 4.05 -16.64 18.13
C GLY A 301 4.13 -16.56 16.60
N ALA A 302 3.68 -15.48 15.96
CA ALA A 302 3.65 -15.37 14.50
C ALA A 302 5.06 -15.40 13.90
N ALA A 303 5.97 -14.57 14.41
CA ALA A 303 7.35 -14.52 13.89
C ALA A 303 8.09 -15.84 14.12
N GLU A 304 7.94 -16.40 15.32
CA GLU A 304 8.61 -17.61 15.79
C GLU A 304 8.10 -18.85 15.05
N SER A 305 6.80 -18.95 14.79
CA SER A 305 6.22 -20.06 14.02
C SER A 305 6.70 -20.06 12.56
N LYS A 306 6.82 -18.89 11.94
CA LYS A 306 7.35 -18.76 10.57
C LYS A 306 8.84 -19.09 10.51
N GLU A 307 9.60 -18.69 11.52
CA GLU A 307 11.00 -19.08 11.66
C GLU A 307 11.14 -20.60 11.83
N ALA A 308 10.27 -21.23 12.63
CA ALA A 308 10.26 -22.69 12.80
C ALA A 308 10.03 -23.41 11.46
N ILE A 309 9.11 -22.91 10.62
CA ILE A 309 8.88 -23.43 9.26
C ILE A 309 10.11 -23.23 8.37
N SER A 310 10.77 -22.08 8.43
CA SER A 310 11.91 -21.77 7.56
C SER A 310 13.13 -22.69 7.77
N LYS A 311 13.19 -23.39 8.89
CA LYS A 311 14.26 -24.32 9.26
C LYS A 311 13.97 -25.76 8.81
N LEU A 312 12.80 -26.03 8.23
CA LEU A 312 12.40 -27.38 7.81
C LEU A 312 13.00 -27.74 6.44
N PRO A 313 13.20 -29.04 6.15
CA PRO A 313 13.64 -29.51 4.84
C PRO A 313 12.49 -29.57 3.81
N ILE A 314 11.52 -28.65 3.91
CA ILE A 314 10.33 -28.58 3.05
C ILE A 314 10.31 -27.20 2.36
N PRO A 315 10.03 -27.12 1.05
CA PRO A 315 9.89 -25.83 0.38
C PRO A 315 8.82 -24.96 1.08
N PHE A 316 9.09 -23.67 1.21
CA PHE A 316 8.21 -22.76 1.93
C PHE A 316 8.11 -21.35 1.33
N VAL A 317 7.01 -20.68 1.67
CA VAL A 317 6.83 -19.23 1.52
C VAL A 317 6.38 -18.65 2.85
N ILE A 318 7.12 -17.68 3.38
CA ILE A 318 6.79 -16.99 4.63
C ILE A 318 6.90 -15.47 4.49
N VAL A 319 6.36 -14.74 5.46
CA VAL A 319 6.56 -13.29 5.63
C VAL A 319 7.26 -13.08 6.97
N ARG A 320 8.44 -12.46 7.00
CA ARG A 320 9.19 -12.21 8.24
C ARG A 320 8.40 -11.32 9.21
N GLY A 321 8.58 -11.56 10.51
CA GLY A 321 8.02 -10.70 11.57
C GLY A 321 6.54 -10.98 11.84
N ARG A 322 5.76 -9.94 12.15
CA ARG A 322 4.36 -10.05 12.60
C ARG A 322 3.32 -9.93 11.49
N LYS A 323 3.71 -9.39 10.33
CA LYS A 323 2.84 -9.24 9.16
C LYS A 323 2.53 -10.58 8.51
N GLY A 324 1.40 -10.65 7.82
CA GLY A 324 0.88 -11.86 7.20
C GLY A 324 -0.62 -11.71 6.96
N GLY A 325 -1.35 -12.82 7.05
CA GLY A 325 -2.80 -12.82 7.02
C GLY A 325 -3.37 -13.74 5.95
N SER A 326 -4.68 -14.00 6.04
CA SER A 326 -5.38 -14.83 5.07
C SER A 326 -5.30 -14.25 3.65
N THR A 327 -5.38 -12.92 3.52
CA THR A 327 -5.24 -12.22 2.23
C THR A 327 -3.90 -12.50 1.56
N VAL A 328 -2.81 -12.50 2.33
CA VAL A 328 -1.46 -12.80 1.83
C VAL A 328 -1.34 -14.26 1.42
N ALA A 329 -1.84 -15.18 2.26
CA ALA A 329 -1.81 -16.61 1.95
C ALA A 329 -2.57 -16.94 0.66
N VAL A 330 -3.75 -16.33 0.50
CA VAL A 330 -4.60 -16.43 -0.70
C VAL A 330 -3.90 -15.85 -1.93
N ALA A 331 -3.26 -14.68 -1.79
CA ALA A 331 -2.51 -14.04 -2.87
C ALA A 331 -1.39 -14.94 -3.39
N ILE A 332 -0.59 -15.53 -2.49
CA ILE A 332 0.50 -16.45 -2.84
C ILE A 332 -0.04 -17.68 -3.58
N LEU A 333 -1.04 -18.37 -3.02
CA LEU A 333 -1.56 -19.57 -3.66
C LEU A 333 -2.23 -19.27 -5.01
N ASN A 334 -2.98 -18.18 -5.12
CA ASN A 334 -3.61 -17.80 -6.39
C ASN A 334 -2.59 -17.39 -7.46
N ALA A 335 -1.43 -16.84 -7.06
CA ALA A 335 -0.31 -16.61 -7.97
C ALA A 335 0.25 -17.95 -8.49
N LEU A 336 0.52 -18.92 -7.60
CA LEU A 336 0.97 -20.26 -7.98
C LEU A 336 -0.02 -20.98 -8.91
N LEU A 337 -1.32 -20.89 -8.64
CA LEU A 337 -2.37 -21.43 -9.52
C LEU A 337 -2.34 -20.79 -10.91
N SER A 338 -2.07 -19.48 -10.98
CA SER A 338 -1.96 -18.76 -12.25
C SER A 338 -0.72 -19.20 -13.04
N LEU A 339 0.43 -19.37 -12.36
CA LEU A 339 1.67 -19.83 -12.98
C LEU A 339 1.54 -21.27 -13.50
N ALA A 340 0.94 -22.16 -12.71
CA ALA A 340 0.66 -23.52 -13.13
C ALA A 340 -0.24 -23.58 -14.39
N GLU A 341 -1.24 -22.68 -14.49
CA GLU A 341 -2.10 -22.56 -15.67
C GLU A 341 -1.36 -22.04 -16.90
N GLN A 342 -0.46 -21.06 -16.73
CA GLN A 342 0.33 -20.51 -17.82
C GLN A 342 1.29 -21.56 -18.39
N GLU A 343 2.01 -22.31 -17.56
CA GLU A 343 2.93 -23.35 -18.04
C GLU A 343 2.24 -24.49 -18.80
N VAL A 344 0.98 -24.80 -18.48
CA VAL A 344 0.21 -25.79 -19.25
C VAL A 344 -0.16 -25.25 -20.63
N LYS A 345 -0.44 -23.95 -20.76
CA LYS A 345 -0.74 -23.32 -22.05
C LYS A 345 0.49 -23.26 -22.95
N THR A 346 1.63 -22.82 -22.42
CA THR A 346 2.89 -22.72 -23.18
C THR A 346 3.42 -24.07 -23.67
N LYS A 347 3.01 -25.20 -23.08
CA LYS A 347 3.36 -26.55 -23.58
C LYS A 347 2.40 -27.11 -24.64
N ARG A 348 1.27 -26.45 -24.87
CA ARG A 348 0.24 -26.86 -25.86
C ARG A 348 0.32 -26.06 -27.16
N ASP A 349 0.99 -24.91 -27.13
CA ASP A 349 1.35 -24.09 -28.29
C ASP A 349 2.74 -24.50 -28.81
#